data_AF-A0A1V6PD75-F1
#
_entry.id   AF-A0A1V6PD75-F1
#
_cell.length_a   1.000
_cell.length_b   1.000
_cell.length_c   1.000
_cell.angle_alpha   90.00
_cell.angle_beta   90.00
_cell.angle_gamma   90.00
#
_symmetry.space_group_name_H-M   'P 1'
#
loop_
_entity.id
_entity.type
_entity.pdbx_description
1 polymer ?
#
loop_
_entity_poly.entity_id
_entity_poly.type
_entity_poly.pdbx_seq_one_letter_code
_entity_poly.pdbx_strand_id
1 'polypeptide(L)'
;QHPLVHEAVMVGVGKATPGLLVLRSEEAESDPLPDEDYLDAIWPSIEEANCQAEVFAQISRDMVAILPYTAKFPRTDKGSMIRAQVYQQYAELIETLYTTEARPNGGLQVGLAETQSHLLQLCWDELGISISSVDADLFSEGVDSLKAMHLRRLILQQFRFDPCHSPGPNSVFEMGTLSQLALYICALQSGDSLSTAEDSILLMDNLVKKYSSFRKHVPCPETPRRTKSVLLTGATGSVGAHVLFELLNDDSVSTVYCLTRRASPLKAVRGSLFERGLLLSPEQTSKVVALNGALDRPDFCLDPVGKTFHRMLDSVSLVIHTAWPVNFNLPLAQFEPHLRGLYNLIMFSLSVRRLEPAVILFCSSISTALGVSSATIEEAAVDLNSALMGYDQSKLVGERMVSLARRSGARAYSLRIGQVSGHSKKGLWNDSEAIPLLIRSALTLRALPELHQTCSWLPVDKLATVMLELAESCSAPERDILPGRASDTSGMAYVDDSIYNVCNSRVFSWSELLATLQRSGFQFQVLPFEEWLQLLRESEARGEEHINPAVKLIHHYEMMHGVQSSINHSGTKVFATNKAERDSVTLRSGHLNIVQDDILDCYARDWLLRWTAY
;
A
#
# COMPACT_ATOMS: atom_id res chain seq x y z
N GLN A 1 16.37 37.34 -13.74
CA GLN A 1 15.97 38.69 -13.28
C GLN A 1 16.05 39.61 -14.49
N HIS A 2 15.04 40.44 -14.74
CA HIS A 2 14.97 41.30 -15.92
C HIS A 2 14.43 42.69 -15.52
N PRO A 3 14.96 43.81 -16.04
CA PRO A 3 14.55 45.17 -15.62
C PRO A 3 13.04 45.43 -15.78
N LEU A 4 12.45 44.93 -16.87
CA LEU A 4 11.03 45.13 -17.14
C LEU A 4 10.10 44.25 -16.28
N VAL A 5 10.63 43.23 -15.60
CA VAL A 5 9.86 42.23 -14.84
C VAL A 5 10.03 42.47 -13.35
N HIS A 6 8.94 42.76 -12.65
CA HIS A 6 8.96 42.84 -11.18
C HIS A 6 8.99 41.46 -10.55
N GLU A 7 8.12 40.55 -11.03
CA GLU A 7 7.99 39.19 -10.51
C GLU A 7 7.56 38.22 -11.61
N ALA A 8 7.86 36.93 -11.44
CA ALA A 8 7.35 35.87 -12.30
C ALA A 8 7.06 34.58 -11.52
N VAL A 9 5.97 33.88 -11.87
CA VAL A 9 5.52 32.66 -11.20
C VAL A 9 5.19 31.57 -12.21
N MET A 10 5.82 30.41 -12.05
CA MET A 10 5.45 29.18 -12.77
C MET A 10 4.08 28.67 -12.29
N VAL A 11 3.20 28.34 -13.24
CA VAL A 11 1.87 27.77 -13.05
C VAL A 11 1.72 26.46 -13.85
N GLY A 12 0.61 25.75 -13.68
CA GLY A 12 0.33 24.52 -14.46
C GLY A 12 0.51 23.19 -13.72
N VAL A 13 0.38 23.19 -12.39
CA VAL A 13 0.42 21.94 -11.61
C VAL A 13 -0.68 20.99 -12.10
N GLY A 14 -0.29 19.77 -12.48
CA GLY A 14 -1.20 18.77 -13.04
C GLY A 14 -1.61 18.99 -14.50
N LYS A 15 -1.09 20.02 -15.18
CA LYS A 15 -1.35 20.32 -16.60
C LYS A 15 -0.24 19.76 -17.51
N ALA A 16 -0.54 19.70 -18.81
CA ALA A 16 0.33 19.13 -19.82
C ALA A 16 1.63 19.94 -20.00
N THR A 17 1.60 21.28 -19.93
CA THR A 17 2.77 22.17 -20.10
C THR A 17 2.86 23.16 -18.94
N PRO A 18 4.08 23.57 -18.52
CA PRO A 18 4.23 24.64 -17.55
C PRO A 18 3.78 25.97 -18.17
N GLY A 19 3.16 26.83 -17.37
CA GLY A 19 2.84 28.20 -17.74
C GLY A 19 3.60 29.20 -16.88
N LEU A 20 3.62 30.46 -17.29
CA LEU A 20 4.29 31.55 -16.60
C LEU A 20 3.37 32.76 -16.46
N LEU A 21 3.16 33.22 -15.23
CA LEU A 21 2.59 34.54 -14.96
C LEU A 21 3.72 35.54 -14.76
N VAL A 22 3.73 36.63 -15.51
CA VAL A 22 4.75 37.68 -15.43
C VAL A 22 4.11 39.00 -15.00
N LEU A 23 4.63 39.59 -13.93
CA LEU A 23 4.21 40.89 -13.43
C LEU A 23 5.14 41.98 -13.95
N ARG A 24 4.57 43.00 -14.63
CA ARG A 24 5.30 44.19 -15.11
C ARG A 24 5.96 44.93 -13.95
N SER A 25 7.12 45.53 -14.21
CA SER A 25 7.79 46.49 -13.32
C SER A 25 7.15 47.87 -13.34
N GLU A 26 7.40 48.65 -12.29
CA GLU A 26 6.98 50.06 -12.20
C GLU A 26 7.54 50.89 -13.38
N GLU A 27 8.76 50.59 -13.82
CA GLU A 27 9.41 51.21 -14.98
C GLU A 27 8.68 50.85 -16.29
N ALA A 28 8.25 49.60 -16.45
CA ALA A 28 7.50 49.12 -17.62
C ALA A 28 6.03 49.61 -17.65
N GLU A 29 5.50 50.07 -16.51
CA GLU A 29 4.17 50.68 -16.43
C GLU A 29 4.21 52.18 -16.78
N SER A 30 5.38 52.82 -16.61
CA SER A 30 5.60 54.25 -16.89
C SER A 30 5.65 54.56 -18.39
N ASP A 31 6.04 53.59 -19.21
CA ASP A 31 6.01 53.62 -20.67
C ASP A 31 5.34 52.32 -21.19
N PRO A 32 4.00 52.26 -21.21
CA PRO A 32 3.27 51.00 -21.40
C PRO A 32 3.36 50.51 -22.85
N LEU A 33 4.25 49.55 -23.07
CA LEU A 33 4.29 48.77 -24.30
C LEU A 33 3.08 47.83 -24.41
N PRO A 34 2.51 47.63 -25.63
CA PRO A 34 1.58 46.53 -25.89
C PRO A 34 2.12 45.18 -25.39
N ASP A 35 1.25 44.25 -25.02
CA ASP A 35 1.66 42.96 -24.44
C ASP A 35 2.60 42.15 -25.35
N GLU A 36 2.44 42.23 -26.68
CA GLU A 36 3.37 41.57 -27.61
C GLU A 36 4.76 42.20 -27.61
N ASP A 37 4.85 43.53 -27.70
CA ASP A 37 6.13 44.24 -27.68
C ASP A 37 6.85 44.08 -26.33
N TYR A 38 6.07 43.99 -25.23
CA TYR A 38 6.60 43.67 -23.91
C TYR A 38 7.12 42.24 -23.84
N LEU A 39 6.38 41.26 -24.38
CA LEU A 39 6.82 39.87 -24.43
C LEU A 39 8.10 39.73 -25.24
N ASP A 40 8.21 40.41 -26.38
CA ASP A 40 9.43 40.48 -27.20
C ASP A 40 10.63 40.99 -26.41
N ALA A 41 10.44 42.03 -25.60
CA ALA A 41 11.52 42.60 -24.81
C ALA A 41 12.03 41.66 -23.71
N ILE A 42 11.16 40.85 -23.09
CA ILE A 42 11.54 39.92 -22.01
C ILE A 42 11.91 38.51 -22.48
N TRP A 43 11.54 38.15 -23.72
CA TRP A 43 11.69 36.80 -24.26
C TRP A 43 13.13 36.27 -24.24
N PRO A 44 14.18 37.05 -24.56
CA PRO A 44 15.56 36.57 -24.48
C PRO A 44 15.95 36.06 -23.08
N SER A 45 15.39 36.65 -22.01
CA SER A 45 15.63 36.19 -20.64
C SER A 45 14.85 34.93 -20.28
N ILE A 46 13.67 34.73 -20.89
CA ILE A 46 12.91 33.49 -20.77
C ILE A 46 13.63 32.37 -21.53
N GLU A 47 14.18 32.64 -22.71
CA GLU A 47 14.99 31.68 -23.48
C GLU A 47 16.27 31.28 -22.73
N GLU A 48 16.96 32.23 -22.10
CA GLU A 48 18.13 31.94 -21.26
C GLU A 48 17.76 31.04 -20.08
N ALA A 49 16.63 31.29 -19.43
CA ALA A 49 16.12 30.44 -18.35
C ALA A 49 15.71 29.04 -18.85
N ASN A 50 15.06 28.96 -20.01
CA ASN A 50 14.69 27.69 -20.65
C ASN A 50 15.93 26.86 -21.03
N CYS A 51 17.02 27.49 -21.49
CA CYS A 51 18.27 26.80 -21.80
C CYS A 51 18.90 26.09 -20.58
N GLN A 52 18.59 26.54 -19.36
CA GLN A 52 19.07 25.96 -18.11
C GLN A 52 18.07 24.96 -17.49
N ALA A 53 16.88 24.84 -18.07
CA ALA A 53 15.81 23.96 -17.61
C ALA A 53 15.77 22.66 -18.44
N GLU A 54 15.34 21.57 -17.82
CA GLU A 54 15.03 20.32 -18.52
C GLU A 54 13.90 20.56 -19.53
N VAL A 55 13.90 19.83 -20.65
CA VAL A 55 13.01 20.07 -21.81
C VAL A 55 11.53 20.20 -21.41
N PHE A 56 11.07 19.40 -20.45
CA PHE A 56 9.67 19.41 -19.98
C PHE A 56 9.29 20.60 -19.09
N ALA A 57 10.27 21.37 -18.60
CA ALA A 57 10.09 22.52 -17.72
C ALA A 57 10.26 23.86 -18.45
N GLN A 58 10.52 23.82 -19.75
CA GLN A 58 10.65 25.00 -20.60
C GLN A 58 9.28 25.65 -20.86
N ILE A 59 9.26 26.99 -20.81
CA ILE A 59 8.07 27.81 -21.05
C ILE A 59 7.98 28.16 -22.53
N SER A 60 6.84 27.86 -23.16
CA SER A 60 6.53 28.30 -24.52
C SER A 60 5.92 29.70 -24.52
N ARG A 61 5.96 30.36 -25.66
CA ARG A 61 5.65 31.79 -25.78
C ARG A 61 4.17 32.10 -25.56
N ASP A 62 3.33 31.19 -26.02
CA ASP A 62 1.87 31.11 -25.81
C ASP A 62 1.48 30.82 -24.35
N MET A 63 2.40 30.28 -23.54
CA MET A 63 2.16 29.91 -22.15
C MET A 63 2.58 31.02 -21.15
N VAL A 64 2.72 32.25 -21.62
CA VAL A 64 3.05 33.43 -20.80
C VAL A 64 1.84 34.35 -20.70
N ALA A 65 1.32 34.56 -19.50
CA ALA A 65 0.33 35.62 -19.22
C ALA A 65 1.01 36.81 -18.54
N ILE A 66 0.77 38.01 -19.09
CA ILE A 66 1.32 39.27 -18.60
C ILE A 66 0.29 39.95 -17.71
N LEU A 67 0.74 40.46 -16.56
CA LEU A 67 -0.08 41.16 -15.58
C LEU A 67 0.47 42.58 -15.36
N PRO A 68 -0.41 43.59 -15.23
CA PRO A 68 0.01 44.97 -14.99
C PRO A 68 0.67 45.12 -13.62
N TYR A 69 1.52 46.14 -13.41
CA TYR A 69 2.20 46.33 -12.11
C TYR A 69 1.24 46.46 -10.93
N THR A 70 0.02 46.97 -11.17
CA THR A 70 -1.05 47.12 -10.18
C THR A 70 -1.72 45.79 -9.78
N ALA A 71 -1.42 44.69 -10.48
CA ALA A 71 -1.96 43.38 -10.19
C ALA A 71 -1.46 42.88 -8.82
N LYS A 72 -2.40 42.43 -7.98
CA LYS A 72 -2.09 42.01 -6.62
C LYS A 72 -1.45 40.63 -6.62
N PHE A 73 -0.17 40.53 -6.28
CA PHE A 73 0.46 39.25 -6.01
C PHE A 73 0.49 38.97 -4.50
N PRO A 74 -0.16 37.89 -4.03
CA PRO A 74 -0.08 37.48 -2.64
C PRO A 74 1.37 37.28 -2.19
N ARG A 75 1.75 37.94 -1.08
CA ARG A 75 3.12 37.95 -0.54
C ARG A 75 3.11 37.68 0.95
N THR A 76 4.17 37.05 1.42
CA THR A 76 4.48 36.90 2.85
C THR A 76 4.96 38.23 3.45
N ASP A 77 4.99 38.33 4.78
CA ASP A 77 5.55 39.50 5.49
C ASP A 77 7.03 39.79 5.16
N LYS A 78 7.72 38.84 4.51
CA LYS A 78 9.10 38.95 4.02
C LYS A 78 9.19 39.37 2.54
N GLY A 79 8.07 39.68 1.90
CA GLY A 79 8.00 40.10 0.50
C GLY A 79 8.02 38.96 -0.53
N SER A 80 8.26 37.71 -0.12
CA SER A 80 8.26 36.55 -1.03
C SER A 80 6.83 36.14 -1.42
N MET A 81 6.62 35.75 -2.68
CA MET A 81 5.31 35.38 -3.21
C MET A 81 4.75 34.08 -2.61
N ILE A 82 3.44 34.06 -2.36
CA ILE A 82 2.69 32.89 -1.89
C ILE A 82 2.03 32.20 -3.09
N ARG A 83 2.73 31.24 -3.70
CA ARG A 83 2.31 30.59 -4.96
C ARG A 83 0.90 30.01 -4.93
N ALA A 84 0.50 29.33 -3.86
CA ALA A 84 -0.84 28.75 -3.73
C ALA A 84 -1.96 29.80 -3.83
N GLN A 85 -1.76 30.97 -3.21
CA GLN A 85 -2.73 32.07 -3.28
C GLN A 85 -2.70 32.77 -4.64
N VAL A 86 -1.53 32.86 -5.29
CA VAL A 86 -1.44 33.29 -6.70
C VAL A 86 -2.26 32.34 -7.57
N TYR A 87 -2.12 31.02 -7.39
CA TYR A 87 -2.87 30.03 -8.17
C TYR A 87 -4.38 30.16 -7.98
N GLN A 88 -4.84 30.41 -6.75
CA GLN A 88 -6.26 30.61 -6.47
C GLN A 88 -6.77 31.95 -7.01
N GLN A 89 -6.04 33.04 -6.80
CA GLN A 89 -6.44 34.38 -7.20
C GLN A 89 -6.49 34.53 -8.73
N TYR A 90 -5.55 33.89 -9.43
CA TYR A 90 -5.46 33.91 -10.88
C TYR A 90 -5.95 32.60 -11.50
N ALA A 91 -6.78 31.81 -10.79
CA ALA A 91 -7.25 30.51 -11.25
C ALA A 91 -7.92 30.60 -12.63
N GLU A 92 -8.81 31.57 -12.84
CA GLU A 92 -9.48 31.77 -14.13
C GLU A 92 -8.49 32.14 -15.25
N LEU A 93 -7.51 33.00 -14.98
CA LEU A 93 -6.48 33.38 -15.96
C LEU A 93 -5.56 32.19 -16.30
N ILE A 94 -5.18 31.41 -15.28
CA ILE A 94 -4.40 30.19 -15.45
C ILE A 94 -5.22 29.19 -16.28
N GLU A 95 -6.48 28.95 -15.94
CA GLU A 95 -7.35 28.11 -16.76
C GLU A 95 -7.51 28.67 -18.18
N THR A 96 -7.51 30.00 -18.37
CA THR A 96 -7.54 30.66 -19.69
C THR A 96 -6.29 30.34 -20.50
N LEU A 97 -5.09 30.32 -19.90
CA LEU A 97 -3.88 29.82 -20.57
C LEU A 97 -4.06 28.38 -21.08
N TYR A 98 -4.80 27.56 -20.34
CA TYR A 98 -5.08 26.17 -20.69
C TYR A 98 -6.42 25.94 -21.40
N THR A 99 -7.24 26.96 -21.67
CA THR A 99 -8.51 26.81 -22.42
C THR A 99 -8.45 27.56 -23.74
N THR A 100 -7.66 28.61 -23.83
CA THR A 100 -7.51 29.42 -25.06
C THR A 100 -6.66 28.69 -26.10
N GLU A 101 -5.75 27.79 -25.68
CA GLU A 101 -4.99 26.94 -26.62
C GLU A 101 -4.77 25.46 -26.19
N ALA A 102 -5.47 24.91 -25.17
CA ALA A 102 -5.47 23.45 -24.99
C ALA A 102 -6.57 22.77 -25.81
N ARG A 103 -6.40 22.79 -27.13
CA ARG A 103 -6.37 21.47 -27.77
C ARG A 103 -5.00 20.90 -27.37
N PRO A 104 -4.89 19.95 -26.43
CA PRO A 104 -3.71 19.12 -26.43
C PRO A 104 -3.70 18.48 -27.82
N ASN A 105 -2.78 18.92 -28.67
CA ASN A 105 -2.51 18.27 -29.94
C ASN A 105 -1.75 16.96 -29.67
N GLY A 106 -2.35 16.14 -28.83
CA GLY A 106 -2.23 14.71 -28.87
C GLY A 106 -3.38 14.18 -29.72
N GLY A 107 -3.33 14.43 -31.03
CA GLY A 107 -4.31 13.88 -31.97
C GLY A 107 -4.11 12.38 -32.22
N LEU A 108 -3.15 11.76 -31.54
CA LEU A 108 -2.76 10.38 -31.79
C LEU A 108 -3.85 9.45 -31.23
N GLN A 109 -4.61 8.88 -32.16
CA GLN A 109 -5.49 7.75 -31.94
C GLN A 109 -5.06 6.68 -32.94
N VAL A 110 -4.26 5.74 -32.46
CA VAL A 110 -3.66 4.68 -33.28
C VAL A 110 -4.00 3.32 -32.70
N GLY A 111 -3.78 2.27 -33.48
CA GLY A 111 -4.02 0.90 -33.04
C GLY A 111 -3.11 0.50 -31.87
N LEU A 112 -3.39 -0.67 -31.30
CA LEU A 112 -2.66 -1.18 -30.14
C LEU A 112 -1.15 -1.32 -30.42
N ALA A 113 -0.78 -1.87 -31.59
CA ALA A 113 0.61 -2.13 -31.94
C ALA A 113 1.41 -0.83 -32.16
N GLU A 114 0.78 0.18 -32.77
CA GLU A 114 1.37 1.51 -32.91
C GLU A 114 1.49 2.21 -31.56
N THR A 115 0.49 2.08 -30.69
CA THR A 115 0.51 2.65 -29.32
C THR A 115 1.65 2.04 -28.50
N GLN A 116 1.83 0.71 -28.55
CA GLN A 116 2.94 0.02 -27.89
C GLN A 116 4.31 0.51 -28.38
N SER A 117 4.48 0.64 -29.70
CA SER A 117 5.72 1.13 -30.32
C SER A 117 6.01 2.57 -29.92
N HIS A 118 4.98 3.40 -29.88
CA HIS A 118 5.07 4.80 -29.49
C HIS A 118 5.46 4.97 -28.01
N LEU A 119 4.87 4.16 -27.12
CA LEU A 119 5.25 4.15 -25.70
C LEU A 119 6.70 3.71 -25.49
N LEU A 120 7.18 2.71 -26.24
CA LEU A 120 8.59 2.31 -26.22
C LEU A 120 9.49 3.47 -26.62
N GLN A 121 9.11 4.19 -27.68
CA GLN A 121 9.84 5.35 -28.14
C GLN A 121 9.87 6.46 -27.09
N LEU A 122 8.75 6.77 -26.43
CA LEU A 122 8.71 7.76 -25.35
C LEU A 122 9.61 7.37 -24.17
N CYS A 123 9.65 6.08 -23.82
CA CYS A 123 10.52 5.63 -22.75
C CYS A 123 12.00 5.79 -23.10
N TRP A 124 12.37 5.58 -24.37
CA TRP A 124 13.73 5.75 -24.83
C TRP A 124 14.11 7.23 -24.99
N ASP A 125 13.33 7.99 -25.75
CA ASP A 125 13.64 9.37 -26.17
C ASP A 125 13.51 10.36 -24.99
N GLU A 126 12.46 10.23 -24.16
CA GLU A 126 12.12 11.24 -23.15
C GLU A 126 12.47 10.83 -21.70
N LEU A 127 12.51 9.52 -21.43
CA LEU A 127 12.84 8.99 -20.09
C LEU A 127 14.25 8.42 -20.00
N GLY A 128 14.94 8.24 -21.13
CA GLY A 128 16.28 7.64 -21.18
C GLY A 128 16.32 6.19 -20.70
N ILE A 129 15.21 5.45 -20.80
CA ILE A 129 15.12 4.04 -20.36
C ILE A 129 14.99 3.12 -21.56
N SER A 130 15.85 2.09 -21.58
CA SER A 130 15.68 0.94 -22.47
C SER A 130 14.76 -0.08 -21.83
N ILE A 131 13.54 -0.23 -22.36
CA ILE A 131 12.63 -1.29 -21.95
C ILE A 131 12.87 -2.50 -22.85
N SER A 132 13.19 -3.64 -22.25
CA SER A 132 13.54 -4.87 -22.98
C SER A 132 12.41 -5.45 -23.83
N SER A 133 11.14 -5.28 -23.42
CA SER A 133 9.94 -5.77 -24.11
C SER A 133 8.69 -5.00 -23.68
N VAL A 134 7.66 -4.94 -24.53
CA VAL A 134 6.36 -4.34 -24.18
C VAL A 134 5.66 -5.03 -23.00
N ASP A 135 5.98 -6.30 -22.77
CA ASP A 135 5.46 -7.10 -21.65
C ASP A 135 6.42 -7.13 -20.44
N ALA A 136 7.54 -6.41 -20.50
CA ALA A 136 8.46 -6.30 -19.37
C ALA A 136 7.83 -5.47 -18.24
N ASP A 137 8.15 -5.84 -17.00
CA ASP A 137 7.74 -5.11 -15.81
C ASP A 137 8.48 -3.77 -15.74
N LEU A 138 7.73 -2.67 -15.85
CA LEU A 138 8.28 -1.32 -15.93
C LEU A 138 9.16 -0.97 -14.72
N PHE A 139 8.78 -1.42 -13.53
CA PHE A 139 9.55 -1.20 -12.31
C PHE A 139 10.90 -1.88 -12.34
N SER A 140 10.93 -3.15 -12.77
CA SER A 140 12.16 -3.93 -12.91
C SER A 140 13.12 -3.33 -13.95
N GLU A 141 12.57 -2.65 -14.96
CA GLU A 141 13.32 -1.95 -16.02
C GLU A 141 13.72 -0.51 -15.62
N GLY A 142 13.46 -0.08 -14.37
CA GLY A 142 13.95 1.20 -13.84
C GLY A 142 12.98 2.38 -13.94
N VAL A 143 11.71 2.15 -14.24
CA VAL A 143 10.64 3.15 -14.11
C VAL A 143 10.27 3.30 -12.63
N ASP A 144 10.70 4.41 -12.04
CA ASP A 144 10.33 4.82 -10.68
C ASP A 144 9.12 5.78 -10.69
N SER A 145 8.71 6.27 -9.51
CA SER A 145 7.54 7.17 -9.37
C SER A 145 7.66 8.48 -10.12
N LEU A 146 8.86 9.06 -10.22
CA LEU A 146 9.05 10.31 -10.96
C LEU A 146 8.92 10.04 -12.46
N LYS A 147 9.54 8.96 -12.95
CA LYS A 147 9.46 8.58 -14.36
C LYS A 147 8.06 8.13 -14.78
N ALA A 148 7.32 7.44 -13.90
CA ALA A 148 5.93 7.07 -14.16
C ALA A 148 5.03 8.31 -14.27
N MET A 149 5.20 9.30 -13.39
CA MET A 149 4.49 10.58 -13.49
C MET A 149 4.86 11.33 -14.78
N HIS A 150 6.13 11.30 -15.19
CA HIS A 150 6.58 11.91 -16.44
C HIS A 150 5.99 11.20 -17.66
N LEU A 151 6.03 9.86 -17.71
CA LEU A 151 5.42 9.07 -18.78
C LEU A 151 3.93 9.36 -18.92
N ARG A 152 3.20 9.43 -17.80
CA ARG A 152 1.78 9.81 -17.80
C ARG A 152 1.55 11.18 -18.42
N ARG A 153 2.39 12.16 -18.09
CA ARG A 153 2.29 13.52 -18.65
C ARG A 153 2.51 13.51 -20.16
N LEU A 154 3.50 12.78 -20.66
CA LEU A 154 3.75 12.60 -22.09
C LEU A 154 2.55 11.93 -22.78
N ILE A 155 1.95 10.93 -22.13
CA ILE A 155 0.73 10.26 -22.64
C ILE A 155 -0.41 11.28 -22.78
N LEU A 156 -0.67 12.08 -21.74
CA LEU A 156 -1.72 13.11 -21.76
C LEU A 156 -1.46 14.22 -22.79
N GLN A 157 -0.19 14.50 -23.10
CA GLN A 157 0.18 15.45 -24.15
C GLN A 157 -0.05 14.90 -25.56
N GLN A 158 0.24 13.61 -25.78
CA GLN A 158 0.37 13.05 -27.12
C GLN A 158 -0.81 12.20 -27.59
N PHE A 159 -1.60 11.65 -26.67
CA PHE A 159 -2.78 10.85 -26.99
C PHE A 159 -4.07 11.63 -26.74
N ARG A 160 -5.09 11.34 -27.55
CA ARG A 160 -6.41 11.95 -27.43
C ARG A 160 -7.16 11.33 -26.24
N PHE A 161 -7.73 12.15 -25.35
CA PHE A 161 -8.63 11.71 -24.29
C PHE A 161 -9.85 12.62 -24.17
N ASP A 162 -10.95 12.09 -23.65
CA ASP A 162 -12.10 12.90 -23.21
C ASP A 162 -11.76 13.52 -21.83
N PRO A 163 -12.11 14.78 -21.54
CA PRO A 163 -11.89 15.40 -20.22
C PRO A 163 -12.37 14.56 -19.03
N CYS A 164 -13.43 13.77 -19.21
CA CYS A 164 -13.98 12.88 -18.18
C CYS A 164 -13.33 11.49 -18.16
N HIS A 165 -12.57 11.11 -19.19
CA HIS A 165 -11.99 9.77 -19.37
C HIS A 165 -10.53 9.88 -19.80
N SER A 166 -9.67 10.25 -18.84
CA SER A 166 -8.23 10.37 -19.03
C SER A 166 -7.47 9.43 -18.06
N PRO A 167 -6.23 9.06 -18.38
CA PRO A 167 -5.42 8.23 -17.50
C PRO A 167 -5.30 8.77 -16.08
N GLY A 168 -5.68 7.97 -15.08
CA GLY A 168 -5.54 8.32 -13.66
C GLY A 168 -4.08 8.55 -13.24
N PRO A 169 -3.82 9.20 -12.09
CA PRO A 169 -2.47 9.56 -11.63
C PRO A 169 -1.53 8.35 -11.49
N ASN A 170 -2.08 7.17 -11.18
CA ASN A 170 -1.32 5.92 -11.00
C ASN A 170 -1.41 4.96 -12.19
N SER A 171 -2.00 5.38 -13.33
CA SER A 171 -2.30 4.48 -14.46
C SER A 171 -1.07 3.73 -14.99
N VAL A 172 0.08 4.39 -15.09
CA VAL A 172 1.34 3.76 -15.53
C VAL A 172 1.76 2.64 -14.59
N PHE A 173 1.50 2.79 -13.30
CA PHE A 173 1.80 1.79 -12.28
C PHE A 173 0.77 0.66 -12.21
N GLU A 174 -0.50 1.00 -12.36
CA GLU A 174 -1.60 0.05 -12.39
C GLU A 174 -1.50 -0.89 -13.59
N MET A 175 -1.02 -0.40 -14.73
CA MET A 175 -0.85 -1.22 -15.91
C MET A 175 0.45 -2.04 -15.87
N GLY A 176 1.50 -1.57 -15.20
CA GLY A 176 2.73 -2.35 -14.92
C GLY A 176 3.60 -2.74 -16.13
N THR A 177 3.06 -2.79 -17.34
CA THR A 177 3.74 -3.06 -18.61
C THR A 177 3.26 -2.09 -19.69
N LEU A 178 4.08 -1.84 -20.72
CA LEU A 178 3.65 -1.00 -21.85
C LEU A 178 2.51 -1.61 -22.65
N SER A 179 2.45 -2.93 -22.71
CA SER A 179 1.38 -3.68 -23.38
C SER A 179 0.02 -3.42 -22.75
N GLN A 180 -0.07 -3.50 -21.42
CA GLN A 180 -1.29 -3.18 -20.68
C GLN A 180 -1.61 -1.69 -20.70
N LEU A 181 -0.58 -0.83 -20.66
CA LEU A 181 -0.77 0.61 -20.75
C LEU A 181 -1.28 1.04 -22.12
N ALA A 182 -0.80 0.42 -23.20
CA ALA A 182 -1.29 0.66 -24.56
C ALA A 182 -2.74 0.22 -24.72
N LEU A 183 -3.10 -0.97 -24.23
CA LEU A 183 -4.49 -1.42 -24.16
C LEU A 183 -5.34 -0.37 -23.42
N TYR A 184 -4.84 0.08 -22.27
CA TYR A 184 -5.53 1.05 -21.42
C TYR A 184 -5.82 2.37 -22.14
N ILE A 185 -4.82 2.91 -22.84
CA ILE A 185 -4.97 4.11 -23.65
C ILE A 185 -5.99 3.89 -24.78
N CYS A 186 -5.88 2.78 -25.52
CA CYS A 186 -6.78 2.50 -26.64
C CYS A 186 -8.25 2.37 -26.20
N ALA A 187 -8.53 1.76 -25.05
CA ALA A 187 -9.91 1.62 -24.61
C ALA A 187 -10.48 2.93 -24.03
N LEU A 188 -9.68 3.74 -23.33
CA LEU A 188 -10.08 5.11 -22.98
C LEU A 188 -10.41 5.95 -24.22
N GLN A 189 -9.68 5.75 -25.32
CA GLN A 189 -9.93 6.42 -26.60
C GLN A 189 -11.20 5.94 -27.32
N SER A 190 -11.56 4.67 -27.15
CA SER A 190 -12.77 4.08 -27.72
C SER A 190 -14.02 4.29 -26.85
N GLY A 191 -13.86 4.77 -25.61
CA GLY A 191 -14.94 4.82 -24.62
C GLY A 191 -15.27 3.45 -24.02
N ASP A 192 -14.38 2.47 -24.19
CA ASP A 192 -14.52 1.12 -23.66
C ASP A 192 -13.89 1.02 -22.26
N SER A 193 -14.57 0.32 -21.34
CA SER A 193 -13.98 -0.03 -20.04
C SER A 193 -13.14 -1.30 -20.17
N LEU A 194 -11.86 -1.24 -19.79
CA LEU A 194 -10.88 -2.32 -20.02
C LEU A 194 -11.05 -3.58 -19.19
N SER A 195 -11.79 -3.50 -18.10
CA SER A 195 -11.99 -4.63 -17.22
C SER A 195 -13.36 -4.52 -16.60
N THR A 196 -14.25 -5.43 -16.97
CA THR A 196 -15.48 -5.59 -16.23
C THR A 196 -15.19 -6.29 -14.89
N ALA A 197 -16.06 -6.11 -13.90
CA ALA A 197 -16.01 -6.92 -12.68
C ALA A 197 -16.07 -8.43 -13.01
N GLU A 198 -16.73 -8.80 -14.11
CA GLU A 198 -16.81 -10.18 -14.60
C GLU A 198 -15.44 -10.71 -15.04
N ASP A 199 -14.62 -9.92 -15.76
CA ASP A 199 -13.27 -10.32 -16.18
C ASP A 199 -12.34 -10.56 -14.98
N SER A 200 -12.45 -9.71 -13.95
CA SER A 200 -11.67 -9.86 -12.72
C SER A 200 -12.04 -11.13 -11.96
N ILE A 201 -13.33 -11.44 -11.85
CA ILE A 201 -13.82 -12.66 -11.20
C ILE A 201 -13.37 -13.91 -11.97
N LEU A 202 -13.44 -13.88 -13.30
CA LEU A 202 -12.96 -14.98 -14.15
C LEU A 202 -11.45 -15.20 -13.97
N LEU A 203 -10.65 -14.14 -13.90
CA LEU A 203 -9.21 -14.23 -13.63
C LEU A 203 -8.94 -14.85 -12.24
N MET A 204 -9.67 -14.40 -11.21
CA MET A 204 -9.58 -14.97 -9.87
C MET A 204 -9.90 -16.47 -9.87
N ASP A 205 -10.99 -16.88 -10.50
CA ASP A 205 -11.40 -18.28 -10.59
C ASP A 205 -10.37 -19.14 -11.34
N ASN A 206 -9.81 -18.62 -12.43
CA ASN A 206 -8.71 -19.26 -13.16
C ASN A 206 -7.46 -19.45 -12.30
N LEU A 207 -7.08 -18.44 -11.51
CA LEU A 207 -5.94 -18.54 -10.58
C LEU A 207 -6.21 -19.55 -9.46
N VAL A 208 -7.43 -19.58 -8.90
CA VAL A 208 -7.83 -20.61 -7.91
C VAL A 208 -7.70 -22.00 -8.53
N LYS A 209 -8.26 -22.24 -9.72
CA LYS A 209 -8.17 -23.54 -10.42
C LYS A 209 -6.72 -23.95 -10.68
N LYS A 210 -5.88 -23.00 -11.11
CA LYS A 210 -4.46 -23.24 -11.41
C LYS A 210 -3.65 -23.65 -10.17
N TYR A 211 -3.95 -23.05 -9.01
CA TYR A 211 -3.14 -23.18 -7.79
C TYR A 211 -3.85 -23.90 -6.63
N SER A 212 -4.85 -24.76 -6.90
CA SER A 212 -5.58 -25.49 -5.85
C SER A 212 -5.61 -27.01 -6.00
N SER A 213 -4.65 -27.58 -6.73
CA SER A 213 -4.48 -29.03 -6.83
C SER A 213 -3.46 -29.52 -5.79
N PHE A 214 -3.92 -30.19 -4.75
CA PHE A 214 -3.07 -30.58 -3.62
C PHE A 214 -2.91 -32.09 -3.50
N ARG A 215 -1.69 -32.53 -3.16
CA ARG A 215 -1.43 -33.92 -2.77
C ARG A 215 -1.97 -34.19 -1.36
N LYS A 216 -2.19 -35.46 -1.04
CA LYS A 216 -2.46 -35.87 0.35
C LYS A 216 -1.15 -36.03 1.12
N HIS A 217 -1.19 -35.66 2.40
CA HIS A 217 -0.09 -35.92 3.32
C HIS A 217 0.05 -37.43 3.57
N VAL A 218 1.30 -37.90 3.72
CA VAL A 218 1.62 -39.29 4.07
C VAL A 218 2.24 -39.28 5.47
N PRO A 219 1.53 -39.79 6.50
CA PRO A 219 2.01 -39.81 7.87
C PRO A 219 3.35 -40.55 8.03
N CYS A 220 4.29 -39.95 8.75
CA CYS A 220 5.59 -40.53 9.09
C CYS A 220 5.76 -40.65 10.63
N PRO A 221 5.72 -41.86 11.22
CA PRO A 221 5.66 -42.05 12.68
C PRO A 221 6.98 -41.81 13.44
N GLU A 222 8.13 -41.79 12.76
CA GLU A 222 9.45 -41.91 13.38
C GLU A 222 10.07 -40.60 13.89
N THR A 223 9.38 -39.45 13.79
CA THR A 223 9.95 -38.16 14.22
C THR A 223 9.74 -37.88 15.72
N PRO A 224 10.81 -37.59 16.49
CA PRO A 224 10.70 -37.26 17.91
C PRO A 224 9.79 -36.06 18.17
N ARG A 225 8.91 -36.19 19.18
CA ARG A 225 7.83 -35.24 19.49
C ARG A 225 8.24 -33.90 20.13
N ARG A 226 9.51 -33.66 20.45
CA ARG A 226 9.85 -32.60 21.45
C ARG A 226 10.29 -31.24 20.90
N THR A 227 10.79 -31.13 19.67
CA THR A 227 11.32 -29.85 19.16
C THR A 227 10.50 -29.34 17.98
N LYS A 228 9.88 -28.16 18.11
CA LYS A 228 9.18 -27.50 17.01
C LYS A 228 10.20 -26.70 16.19
N SER A 229 10.14 -26.81 14.88
CA SER A 229 10.75 -25.82 13.98
C SER A 229 9.67 -25.07 13.21
N VAL A 230 9.96 -23.80 12.91
CA VAL A 230 9.01 -22.90 12.24
C VAL A 230 9.62 -22.38 10.94
N LEU A 231 8.81 -22.38 9.89
CA LEU A 231 9.11 -21.71 8.63
C LEU A 231 8.40 -20.36 8.61
N LEU A 232 9.16 -19.26 8.70
CA LEU A 232 8.64 -17.91 8.70
C LEU A 232 9.05 -17.17 7.43
N THR A 233 8.07 -16.69 6.68
CA THR A 233 8.31 -15.76 5.58
C THR A 233 8.03 -14.33 6.04
N GLY A 234 8.76 -13.35 5.53
CA GLY A 234 8.43 -11.94 5.81
C GLY A 234 8.96 -11.44 7.14
N ALA A 235 9.97 -12.12 7.71
CA ALA A 235 10.65 -11.77 8.96
C ALA A 235 11.28 -10.36 8.97
N THR A 236 11.48 -9.73 7.81
CA THR A 236 11.97 -8.34 7.69
C THR A 236 10.85 -7.30 7.70
N GLY A 237 9.58 -7.72 7.57
CA GLY A 237 8.41 -6.83 7.64
C GLY A 237 7.92 -6.64 9.08
N SER A 238 6.98 -5.70 9.29
CA SER A 238 6.52 -5.32 10.64
C SER A 238 5.96 -6.50 11.46
N VAL A 239 4.93 -7.17 10.93
CA VAL A 239 4.29 -8.33 11.59
C VAL A 239 5.28 -9.49 11.75
N GLY A 240 6.00 -9.84 10.69
CA GLY A 240 6.93 -10.97 10.69
C GLY A 240 8.09 -10.79 11.68
N ALA A 241 8.60 -9.58 11.89
CA ALA A 241 9.64 -9.31 12.88
C ALA A 241 9.14 -9.55 14.32
N HIS A 242 7.91 -9.15 14.65
CA HIS A 242 7.34 -9.38 15.97
C HIS A 242 6.98 -10.85 16.18
N VAL A 243 6.43 -11.53 15.16
CA VAL A 243 6.21 -12.99 15.20
C VAL A 243 7.53 -13.74 15.41
N LEU A 244 8.60 -13.35 14.72
CA LEU A 244 9.92 -13.91 14.94
C LEU A 244 10.36 -13.71 16.39
N PHE A 245 10.24 -12.49 16.91
CA PHE A 245 10.65 -12.20 18.28
C PHE A 245 9.90 -13.06 19.31
N GLU A 246 8.58 -13.22 19.18
CA GLU A 246 7.78 -14.10 20.06
C GLU A 246 8.22 -15.57 19.93
N LEU A 247 8.41 -16.07 18.71
CA LEU A 247 8.90 -17.44 18.48
C LEU A 247 10.27 -17.72 19.10
N LEU A 248 11.15 -16.72 19.15
CA LEU A 248 12.48 -16.88 19.75
C LEU A 248 12.42 -16.94 21.28
N ASN A 249 11.40 -16.35 21.89
CA ASN A 249 11.10 -16.43 23.32
C ASN A 249 10.36 -17.72 23.71
N ASP A 250 9.86 -18.50 22.76
CA ASP A 250 9.25 -19.81 23.01
C ASP A 250 10.33 -20.90 23.12
N ASP A 251 10.42 -21.54 24.30
CA ASP A 251 11.37 -22.63 24.57
C ASP A 251 11.02 -23.94 23.85
N SER A 252 9.78 -24.11 23.41
CA SER A 252 9.36 -25.25 22.58
C SER A 252 9.86 -25.14 21.13
N VAL A 253 10.27 -23.93 20.70
CA VAL A 253 10.82 -23.64 19.38
C VAL A 253 12.33 -23.76 19.39
N SER A 254 12.82 -24.73 18.61
CA SER A 254 14.25 -25.04 18.46
C SER A 254 14.92 -24.29 17.31
N THR A 255 14.18 -24.01 16.24
CA THR A 255 14.72 -23.36 15.04
C THR A 255 13.63 -22.59 14.32
N VAL A 256 13.95 -21.37 13.89
CA VAL A 256 13.11 -20.55 13.02
C VAL A 256 13.85 -20.32 11.70
N TYR A 257 13.35 -20.94 10.63
CA TYR A 257 13.81 -20.74 9.27
C TYR A 257 13.17 -19.48 8.70
N CYS A 258 13.96 -18.44 8.46
CA CYS A 258 13.48 -17.18 7.90
C CYS A 258 13.84 -17.07 6.42
N LEU A 259 12.85 -17.16 5.51
CA LEU A 259 13.10 -16.93 4.09
C LEU A 259 13.04 -15.43 3.75
N THR A 260 14.06 -14.97 3.04
CA THR A 260 14.15 -13.60 2.53
C THR A 260 14.69 -13.61 1.09
N ARG A 261 14.44 -12.54 0.34
CA ARG A 261 15.07 -12.31 -0.98
C ARG A 261 16.38 -11.52 -0.88
N ARG A 262 16.86 -11.23 0.34
CA ARG A 262 18.01 -10.34 0.57
C ARG A 262 19.32 -11.10 0.41
N ALA A 263 20.32 -10.49 -0.23
CA ALA A 263 21.63 -11.10 -0.44
C ALA A 263 22.33 -11.52 0.87
N SER A 264 22.09 -10.80 1.97
CA SER A 264 22.55 -11.15 3.31
C SER A 264 21.36 -11.37 4.26
N PRO A 265 20.72 -12.55 4.24
CA PRO A 265 19.46 -12.81 4.96
C PRO A 265 19.54 -12.52 6.47
N LEU A 266 20.56 -13.07 7.15
CA LEU A 266 20.69 -12.93 8.60
C LEU A 266 20.91 -11.47 9.02
N LYS A 267 21.73 -10.73 8.27
CA LYS A 267 21.95 -9.30 8.50
C LYS A 267 20.65 -8.51 8.33
N ALA A 268 19.86 -8.81 7.30
CA ALA A 268 18.59 -8.14 7.05
C ALA A 268 17.55 -8.41 8.15
N VAL A 269 17.42 -9.67 8.60
CA VAL A 269 16.51 -10.04 9.70
C VAL A 269 16.93 -9.36 11.00
N ARG A 270 18.22 -9.41 11.36
CA ARG A 270 18.74 -8.75 12.57
C ARG A 270 18.59 -7.23 12.52
N GLY A 271 18.83 -6.62 11.35
CA GLY A 271 18.64 -5.18 11.15
C GLY A 271 17.19 -4.77 11.38
N SER A 272 16.23 -5.51 10.79
CA SER A 272 14.80 -5.23 10.96
C SER A 272 14.32 -5.32 12.41
N LEU A 273 14.80 -6.32 13.16
CA LEU A 273 14.53 -6.45 14.60
C LEU A 273 15.13 -5.29 15.40
N PHE A 274 16.39 -4.94 15.12
CA PHE A 274 17.10 -3.84 15.79
C PHE A 274 16.41 -2.49 15.58
N GLU A 275 16.02 -2.16 14.35
CA GLU A 275 15.25 -0.95 14.00
C GLU A 275 13.92 -0.86 14.78
N ARG A 276 13.39 -2.00 15.21
CA ARG A 276 12.14 -2.09 15.99
C ARG A 276 12.37 -2.18 17.50
N GLY A 277 13.62 -2.00 17.94
CA GLY A 277 14.01 -2.14 19.34
C GLY A 277 13.81 -3.55 19.89
N LEU A 278 13.77 -4.57 19.02
CA LEU A 278 13.64 -5.99 19.40
C LEU A 278 15.04 -6.60 19.53
N LEU A 279 15.63 -6.44 20.71
CA LEU A 279 16.99 -6.90 20.99
C LEU A 279 17.00 -8.41 21.28
N LEU A 280 17.91 -9.14 20.63
CA LEU A 280 18.07 -10.59 20.81
C LEU A 280 19.25 -10.93 21.70
N SER A 281 19.08 -11.94 22.56
CA SER A 281 20.18 -12.61 23.25
C SER A 281 20.99 -13.50 22.29
N PRO A 282 22.21 -13.93 22.68
CA PRO A 282 22.97 -14.92 21.91
C PRO A 282 22.21 -16.24 21.70
N GLU A 283 21.50 -16.71 22.73
CA GLU A 283 20.69 -17.94 22.67
C GLU A 283 19.56 -17.80 21.67
N GLN A 284 18.81 -16.69 21.72
CA GLN A 284 17.76 -16.39 20.74
C GLN A 284 18.32 -16.29 19.32
N THR A 285 19.46 -15.64 19.16
CA THR A 285 20.12 -15.51 17.85
C THR A 285 20.49 -16.87 17.27
N SER A 286 20.89 -17.84 18.11
CA SER A 286 21.26 -19.19 17.67
C SER A 286 20.09 -20.01 17.10
N LYS A 287 18.85 -19.68 17.47
CA LYS A 287 17.64 -20.32 16.92
C LYS A 287 17.31 -19.86 15.48
N VAL A 288 17.90 -18.76 15.00
CA VAL A 288 17.56 -18.16 13.69
C VAL A 288 18.40 -18.75 12.56
N VAL A 289 17.73 -19.35 11.56
CA VAL A 289 18.33 -19.77 10.30
C VAL A 289 17.77 -18.93 9.16
N ALA A 290 18.47 -17.86 8.79
CA ALA A 290 18.03 -16.97 7.73
C ALA A 290 18.55 -17.43 6.36
N LEU A 291 17.63 -17.58 5.40
CA LEU A 291 17.89 -18.18 4.09
C LEU A 291 17.54 -17.20 2.97
N ASN A 292 18.34 -17.22 1.90
CA ASN A 292 18.00 -16.56 0.65
C ASN A 292 17.19 -17.57 -0.18
N GLY A 293 15.95 -17.22 -0.54
CA GLY A 293 15.09 -18.12 -1.29
C GLY A 293 13.98 -17.40 -2.04
N ALA A 294 13.42 -18.08 -3.05
CA ALA A 294 12.37 -17.62 -3.93
C ALA A 294 11.14 -18.53 -3.81
N LEU A 295 10.07 -18.03 -3.17
CA LEU A 295 8.89 -18.83 -2.84
C LEU A 295 8.16 -19.36 -4.08
N ASP A 296 8.21 -18.64 -5.19
CA ASP A 296 7.59 -18.98 -6.48
C ASP A 296 8.33 -20.10 -7.24
N ARG A 297 9.48 -20.56 -6.72
CA ARG A 297 10.33 -21.59 -7.34
C ARG A 297 10.26 -22.92 -6.58
N PRO A 298 10.52 -24.05 -7.26
CA PRO A 298 10.66 -25.36 -6.61
C PRO A 298 11.67 -25.31 -5.46
N ASP A 299 11.35 -25.99 -4.36
CA ASP A 299 12.17 -26.10 -3.14
C ASP A 299 12.71 -24.76 -2.60
N PHE A 300 12.02 -23.67 -2.93
CA PHE A 300 12.36 -22.27 -2.64
C PHE A 300 13.75 -21.82 -3.09
N CYS A 301 14.41 -22.56 -3.99
CA CYS A 301 15.78 -22.28 -4.46
C CYS A 301 16.84 -22.20 -3.33
N LEU A 302 16.68 -22.98 -2.25
CA LEU A 302 17.53 -22.85 -1.04
C LEU A 302 18.95 -23.38 -1.20
N ASP A 303 19.13 -24.56 -1.79
CA ASP A 303 20.46 -25.08 -2.12
C ASP A 303 20.41 -26.13 -3.25
N PRO A 304 21.43 -26.20 -4.14
CA PRO A 304 21.42 -27.15 -5.26
C PRO A 304 21.44 -28.62 -4.85
N VAL A 305 21.88 -28.92 -3.61
CA VAL A 305 22.04 -30.28 -3.08
C VAL A 305 20.81 -30.71 -2.25
N GLY A 306 19.85 -29.80 -2.05
CA GLY A 306 18.63 -29.98 -1.26
C GLY A 306 18.81 -30.21 0.24
N LYS A 307 20.01 -30.07 0.83
CA LYS A 307 20.26 -30.45 2.23
C LYS A 307 19.42 -29.66 3.22
N THR A 308 19.29 -28.35 2.99
CA THR A 308 18.52 -27.45 3.87
C THR A 308 17.04 -27.76 3.75
N PHE A 309 16.57 -27.93 2.51
CA PHE A 309 15.17 -28.24 2.23
C PHE A 309 14.75 -29.57 2.88
N HIS A 310 15.56 -30.63 2.76
CA HIS A 310 15.28 -31.92 3.41
C HIS A 310 15.25 -31.80 4.94
N ARG A 311 16.16 -31.03 5.55
CA ARG A 311 16.14 -30.77 6.99
C ARG A 311 14.86 -30.05 7.42
N MET A 312 14.39 -29.10 6.61
CA MET A 312 13.13 -28.41 6.87
C MET A 312 11.95 -29.40 6.80
N LEU A 313 11.93 -30.32 5.84
CA LEU A 313 10.89 -31.36 5.75
C LEU A 313 10.85 -32.25 7.00
N ASP A 314 11.98 -32.50 7.67
CA ASP A 314 12.04 -33.32 8.89
C ASP A 314 11.54 -32.62 10.14
N SER A 315 11.71 -31.29 10.20
CA SER A 315 11.67 -30.55 11.46
C SER A 315 10.52 -29.55 11.56
N VAL A 316 10.07 -28.99 10.43
CA VAL A 316 9.05 -27.93 10.44
C VAL A 316 7.69 -28.50 10.86
N SER A 317 7.09 -27.90 11.89
CA SER A 317 5.69 -28.15 12.33
C SER A 317 4.74 -27.02 11.95
N LEU A 318 5.27 -25.83 11.74
CA LEU A 318 4.48 -24.62 11.58
C LEU A 318 5.09 -23.76 10.47
N VAL A 319 4.24 -23.28 9.57
CA VAL A 319 4.55 -22.33 8.52
C VAL A 319 3.73 -21.07 8.79
N ILE A 320 4.40 -19.93 8.95
CA ILE A 320 3.74 -18.63 9.08
C ILE A 320 4.10 -17.80 7.86
N HIS A 321 3.09 -17.56 7.01
CA HIS A 321 3.25 -16.81 5.78
C HIS A 321 2.75 -15.37 5.93
N THR A 322 3.66 -14.46 6.29
CA THR A 322 3.39 -13.01 6.35
C THR A 322 3.90 -12.24 5.12
N ALA A 323 4.65 -12.88 4.22
CA ALA A 323 5.29 -12.20 3.10
C ALA A 323 4.32 -11.96 1.94
N TRP A 324 3.79 -10.75 1.83
CA TRP A 324 2.94 -10.33 0.73
C TRP A 324 3.18 -8.84 0.42
N PRO A 325 3.25 -8.42 -0.85
CA PRO A 325 3.31 -6.99 -1.18
C PRO A 325 2.01 -6.32 -0.78
N VAL A 326 2.08 -5.33 0.11
CA VAL A 326 0.95 -4.46 0.42
C VAL A 326 1.00 -3.30 -0.56
N ASN A 327 0.45 -3.51 -1.75
CA ASN A 327 0.37 -2.51 -2.80
C ASN A 327 -1.00 -2.56 -3.46
N PHE A 328 -1.84 -1.57 -3.14
CA PHE A 328 -3.21 -1.45 -3.62
C PHE A 328 -3.31 -1.04 -5.09
N ASN A 329 -2.21 -0.55 -5.66
CA ASN A 329 -2.15 -0.11 -7.07
C ASN A 329 -1.76 -1.25 -8.02
N LEU A 330 -1.39 -2.44 -7.53
CA LEU A 330 -1.02 -3.55 -8.41
C LEU A 330 -2.27 -4.29 -8.91
N PRO A 331 -2.34 -4.63 -10.21
CA PRO A 331 -3.40 -5.47 -10.73
C PRO A 331 -3.21 -6.92 -10.28
N LEU A 332 -4.30 -7.70 -10.22
CA LEU A 332 -4.30 -9.08 -9.74
C LEU A 332 -3.25 -9.96 -10.43
N ALA A 333 -3.05 -9.79 -11.75
CA ALA A 333 -2.10 -10.59 -12.53
C ALA A 333 -0.66 -10.52 -11.97
N GLN A 334 -0.25 -9.36 -11.43
CA GLN A 334 1.09 -9.17 -10.86
C GLN A 334 1.27 -9.90 -9.52
N PHE A 335 0.19 -10.36 -8.89
CA PHE A 335 0.25 -11.18 -7.67
C PHE A 335 0.41 -12.68 -7.96
N GLU A 336 0.40 -13.13 -9.22
CA GLU A 336 0.54 -14.55 -9.55
C GLU A 336 1.80 -15.21 -8.93
N PRO A 337 2.99 -14.60 -8.92
CA PRO A 337 4.15 -15.18 -8.25
C PRO A 337 3.94 -15.39 -6.73
N HIS A 338 3.17 -14.52 -6.08
CA HIS A 338 2.84 -14.63 -4.66
C HIS A 338 1.84 -15.75 -4.38
N LEU A 339 0.84 -15.89 -5.25
CA LEU A 339 -0.09 -17.02 -5.23
C LEU A 339 0.62 -18.36 -5.44
N ARG A 340 1.54 -18.42 -6.41
CA ARG A 340 2.41 -19.59 -6.61
C ARG A 340 3.27 -19.87 -5.37
N GLY A 341 3.78 -18.83 -4.71
CA GLY A 341 4.50 -18.96 -3.45
C GLY A 341 3.67 -19.57 -2.33
N LEU A 342 2.43 -19.11 -2.15
CA LEU A 342 1.47 -19.70 -1.20
C LEU A 342 1.18 -21.17 -1.54
N TYR A 343 0.96 -21.49 -2.81
CA TYR A 343 0.79 -22.88 -3.26
C TYR A 343 1.98 -23.76 -2.88
N ASN A 344 3.21 -23.29 -3.15
CA ASN A 344 4.43 -24.03 -2.81
C ASN A 344 4.58 -24.22 -1.29
N LEU A 345 4.20 -23.24 -0.47
CA LEU A 345 4.21 -23.35 0.99
C LEU A 345 3.15 -24.36 1.50
N ILE A 346 1.95 -24.36 0.92
CA ILE A 346 0.90 -25.34 1.22
C ILE A 346 1.35 -26.75 0.82
N MET A 347 2.04 -26.90 -0.31
CA MET A 347 2.63 -28.16 -0.72
C MET A 347 3.75 -28.60 0.22
N PHE A 348 4.62 -27.68 0.67
CA PHE A 348 5.69 -27.95 1.63
C PHE A 348 5.15 -28.45 2.99
N SER A 349 4.34 -27.65 3.68
CA SER A 349 3.02 -28.12 4.12
C SER A 349 2.76 -29.60 4.40
N LEU A 350 2.24 -30.20 3.34
CA LEU A 350 1.80 -31.58 3.20
C LEU A 350 2.98 -32.56 2.98
N SER A 351 4.16 -32.03 2.64
CA SER A 351 5.37 -32.80 2.32
C SER A 351 6.21 -33.15 3.54
N VAL A 352 5.99 -32.49 4.68
CA VAL A 352 6.80 -32.71 5.88
C VAL A 352 6.77 -34.18 6.30
N ARG A 353 7.89 -34.70 6.78
CA ARG A 353 8.07 -36.10 7.18
C ARG A 353 7.69 -36.28 8.65
N ARG A 354 6.45 -35.92 8.97
CA ARG A 354 5.90 -35.97 10.34
C ARG A 354 4.59 -36.76 10.37
N LEU A 355 4.09 -37.03 11.56
CA LEU A 355 2.81 -37.74 11.73
C LEU A 355 1.63 -36.97 11.14
N GLU A 356 1.63 -35.65 11.36
CA GLU A 356 0.62 -34.72 10.87
C GLU A 356 1.28 -33.73 9.91
N PRO A 357 0.55 -33.17 8.93
CA PRO A 357 1.07 -32.09 8.10
C PRO A 357 1.39 -30.88 8.98
N ALA A 358 2.33 -30.04 8.53
CA ALA A 358 2.62 -28.80 9.23
C ALA A 358 1.40 -27.86 9.17
N VAL A 359 1.14 -27.15 10.27
CA VAL A 359 0.13 -26.09 10.27
C VAL A 359 0.65 -24.95 9.40
N ILE A 360 -0.19 -24.39 8.54
CA ILE A 360 0.12 -23.18 7.79
C ILE A 360 -0.86 -22.07 8.11
N LEU A 361 -0.33 -20.93 8.54
CA LEU A 361 -1.07 -19.69 8.75
C LEU A 361 -0.75 -18.72 7.62
N PHE A 362 -1.76 -18.46 6.78
CA PHE A 362 -1.70 -17.43 5.74
C PHE A 362 -2.24 -16.12 6.30
N CYS A 363 -1.40 -15.07 6.32
CA CYS A 363 -1.84 -13.73 6.70
C CYS A 363 -2.62 -13.11 5.54
N SER A 364 -3.95 -13.19 5.59
CA SER A 364 -4.88 -12.47 4.73
C SER A 364 -5.21 -11.08 5.31
N SER A 365 -6.20 -10.40 4.75
CA SER A 365 -6.62 -9.04 5.10
C SER A 365 -8.13 -8.99 5.24
N ILE A 366 -8.65 -8.13 6.12
CA ILE A 366 -10.09 -7.81 6.16
C ILE A 366 -10.60 -7.23 4.83
N SER A 367 -9.70 -6.68 4.01
CA SER A 367 -10.05 -6.06 2.73
C SER A 367 -10.65 -7.06 1.71
N THR A 368 -10.44 -8.37 1.90
CA THR A 368 -11.04 -9.42 1.05
C THR A 368 -12.56 -9.50 1.13
N ALA A 369 -13.16 -8.90 2.16
CA ALA A 369 -14.59 -9.01 2.45
C ALA A 369 -15.31 -7.65 2.56
N LEU A 370 -14.65 -6.54 2.21
CA LEU A 370 -15.27 -5.20 2.34
C LEU A 370 -16.45 -4.98 1.39
N GLY A 371 -16.46 -5.65 0.22
CA GLY A 371 -17.56 -5.60 -0.75
C GLY A 371 -18.77 -6.50 -0.40
N VAL A 372 -18.72 -7.26 0.69
CA VAL A 372 -19.86 -8.07 1.14
C VAL A 372 -21.02 -7.14 1.51
N SER A 373 -22.25 -7.48 1.13
CA SER A 373 -23.43 -6.63 1.40
C SER A 373 -23.79 -6.54 2.89
N SER A 374 -23.61 -7.62 3.64
CA SER A 374 -23.88 -7.68 5.09
C SER A 374 -23.05 -6.66 5.88
N ALA A 375 -23.64 -6.08 6.93
CA ALA A 375 -22.91 -5.22 7.87
C ALA A 375 -21.96 -6.02 8.77
N THR A 376 -22.32 -7.27 9.10
CA THR A 376 -21.46 -8.19 9.86
C THR A 376 -20.84 -9.22 8.93
N ILE A 377 -19.51 -9.33 8.99
CA ILE A 377 -18.70 -10.26 8.19
C ILE A 377 -18.33 -11.45 9.07
N GLU A 378 -18.87 -12.61 8.74
CA GLU A 378 -18.60 -13.86 9.45
C GLU A 378 -17.19 -14.41 9.15
N GLU A 379 -16.71 -15.30 10.02
CA GLU A 379 -15.47 -16.05 9.84
C GLU A 379 -15.67 -17.21 8.87
N ALA A 380 -16.11 -16.89 7.66
CA ALA A 380 -16.47 -17.81 6.60
C ALA A 380 -15.99 -17.31 5.24
N ALA A 381 -16.01 -18.20 4.25
CA ALA A 381 -15.63 -17.87 2.89
C ALA A 381 -16.63 -16.87 2.28
N VAL A 382 -16.11 -15.88 1.55
CA VAL A 382 -16.89 -14.82 0.90
C VAL A 382 -16.76 -14.91 -0.61
N ASP A 383 -17.78 -14.47 -1.34
CA ASP A 383 -17.82 -14.53 -2.81
C ASP A 383 -16.72 -13.68 -3.43
N LEU A 384 -16.23 -14.09 -4.62
CA LEU A 384 -15.08 -13.45 -5.28
C LEU A 384 -15.32 -11.97 -5.61
N ASN A 385 -16.58 -11.57 -5.81
CA ASN A 385 -17.00 -10.19 -6.03
C ASN A 385 -16.88 -9.28 -4.79
N SER A 386 -16.53 -9.84 -3.62
CA SER A 386 -16.36 -9.08 -2.38
C SER A 386 -15.05 -8.28 -2.33
N ALA A 387 -14.09 -8.62 -3.19
CA ALA A 387 -12.80 -7.94 -3.29
C ALA A 387 -12.83 -6.85 -4.36
N LEU A 388 -12.45 -5.62 -3.98
CA LEU A 388 -12.68 -4.43 -4.81
C LEU A 388 -11.51 -4.08 -5.72
N MET A 389 -10.28 -4.42 -5.32
CA MET A 389 -9.05 -4.08 -6.04
C MET A 389 -8.05 -5.23 -6.08
N GLY A 390 -7.00 -5.13 -6.91
CA GLY A 390 -6.07 -6.23 -7.18
C GLY A 390 -5.40 -6.84 -5.94
N TYR A 391 -5.05 -6.02 -4.95
CA TYR A 391 -4.55 -6.51 -3.66
C TYR A 391 -5.58 -7.40 -2.93
N ASP A 392 -6.81 -6.91 -2.77
CA ASP A 392 -7.92 -7.63 -2.11
C ASP A 392 -8.23 -8.93 -2.84
N GLN A 393 -8.27 -8.85 -4.18
CA GLN A 393 -8.53 -9.98 -5.04
C GLN A 393 -7.44 -11.05 -4.87
N SER A 394 -6.17 -10.64 -4.82
CA SER A 394 -5.05 -11.56 -4.64
C SER A 394 -5.11 -12.31 -3.31
N LYS A 395 -5.49 -11.60 -2.23
CA LYS A 395 -5.65 -12.19 -0.90
C LYS A 395 -6.85 -13.14 -0.86
N LEU A 396 -7.97 -12.77 -1.50
CA LEU A 396 -9.17 -13.60 -1.57
C LEU A 396 -8.94 -14.88 -2.40
N VAL A 397 -8.19 -14.82 -3.51
CA VAL A 397 -7.73 -16.01 -4.23
C VAL A 397 -6.90 -16.91 -3.29
N GLY A 398 -5.99 -16.33 -2.51
CA GLY A 398 -5.21 -17.05 -1.50
C GLY A 398 -6.07 -17.72 -0.43
N GLU A 399 -7.11 -17.04 0.06
CA GLU A 399 -8.08 -17.63 1.00
C GLU A 399 -8.78 -18.84 0.39
N ARG A 400 -9.23 -18.75 -0.88
CA ARG A 400 -9.85 -19.89 -1.58
C ARG A 400 -8.89 -21.06 -1.75
N MET A 401 -7.62 -20.81 -2.06
CA MET A 401 -6.59 -21.85 -2.11
C MET A 401 -6.43 -22.55 -0.75
N VAL A 402 -6.40 -21.79 0.35
CA VAL A 402 -6.32 -22.32 1.71
C VAL A 402 -7.55 -23.15 2.07
N SER A 403 -8.77 -22.66 1.78
CA SER A 403 -10.02 -23.41 1.97
C SER A 403 -10.02 -24.74 1.21
N LEU A 404 -9.56 -24.75 -0.04
CA LEU A 404 -9.48 -25.96 -0.86
C LEU A 404 -8.38 -26.92 -0.37
N ALA A 405 -7.26 -26.39 0.13
CA ALA A 405 -6.23 -27.18 0.78
C ALA A 405 -6.75 -27.84 2.05
N ARG A 406 -7.51 -27.10 2.88
CA ARG A 406 -8.16 -27.62 4.09
C ARG A 406 -9.10 -28.78 3.77
N ARG A 407 -9.95 -28.63 2.73
CA ARG A 407 -10.79 -29.72 2.20
C ARG A 407 -10.00 -30.94 1.74
N SER A 408 -8.75 -30.74 1.31
CA SER A 408 -7.85 -31.80 0.83
C SER A 408 -7.03 -32.46 1.96
N GLY A 409 -7.25 -32.07 3.22
CA GLY A 409 -6.57 -32.61 4.40
C GLY A 409 -5.36 -31.81 4.88
N ALA A 410 -5.10 -30.63 4.33
CA ALA A 410 -4.09 -29.72 4.87
C ALA A 410 -4.56 -29.10 6.20
N ARG A 411 -3.62 -28.67 7.04
CA ARG A 411 -3.89 -27.87 8.25
C ARG A 411 -3.63 -26.40 7.95
N ALA A 412 -4.40 -25.87 7.00
CA ALA A 412 -4.21 -24.54 6.44
C ALA A 412 -5.30 -23.58 6.90
N TYR A 413 -4.89 -22.39 7.34
CA TYR A 413 -5.79 -21.38 7.90
C TYR A 413 -5.44 -19.99 7.38
N SER A 414 -6.46 -19.22 7.01
CA SER A 414 -6.38 -17.84 6.58
C SER A 414 -6.76 -16.92 7.74
N LEU A 415 -5.89 -15.96 8.04
CA LEU A 415 -6.10 -14.95 9.06
C LEU A 415 -6.43 -13.62 8.39
N ARG A 416 -7.69 -13.18 8.39
CA ARG A 416 -8.08 -11.84 7.92
C ARG A 416 -7.69 -10.82 8.97
N ILE A 417 -6.52 -10.22 8.82
CA ILE A 417 -5.96 -9.28 9.79
C ILE A 417 -6.56 -7.89 9.56
N GLY A 418 -7.01 -7.25 10.65
CA GLY A 418 -7.52 -5.88 10.66
C GLY A 418 -6.42 -4.82 10.65
N GLN A 419 -6.74 -3.60 11.12
CA GLN A 419 -5.76 -2.51 11.20
C GLN A 419 -4.68 -2.83 12.24
N VAL A 420 -3.47 -3.13 11.76
CA VAL A 420 -2.31 -3.33 12.63
C VAL A 420 -1.81 -1.97 13.12
N SER A 421 -1.58 -1.85 14.42
CA SER A 421 -1.02 -0.66 15.07
C SER A 421 0.37 -0.91 15.65
N GLY A 422 0.98 0.14 16.21
CA GLY A 422 2.31 0.07 16.83
C GLY A 422 2.39 -0.92 17.99
N HIS A 423 3.61 -1.13 18.50
CA HIS A 423 3.83 -2.02 19.64
C HIS A 423 3.18 -1.50 20.92
N SER A 424 2.37 -2.33 21.59
CA SER A 424 1.50 -1.92 22.71
C SER A 424 2.22 -1.31 23.92
N LYS A 425 3.51 -1.62 24.12
CA LYS A 425 4.31 -1.15 25.27
C LYS A 425 5.43 -0.17 24.89
N LYS A 426 5.88 -0.19 23.63
CA LYS A 426 6.98 0.66 23.16
C LYS A 426 6.48 1.88 22.40
N GLY A 427 5.22 1.88 21.97
CA GLY A 427 4.64 2.96 21.19
C GLY A 427 5.04 2.94 19.71
N LEU A 428 6.12 2.23 19.37
CA LEU A 428 6.72 2.24 18.03
C LEU A 428 5.73 1.79 16.95
N TRP A 429 5.25 2.76 16.20
CA TRP A 429 4.47 2.61 14.97
C TRP A 429 5.28 3.19 13.81
N ASN A 430 5.29 2.51 12.67
CA ASN A 430 5.90 2.98 11.43
C ASN A 430 5.33 4.34 10.96
N ASP A 431 6.16 5.37 11.04
CA ASP A 431 5.81 6.76 10.72
C ASP A 431 5.45 7.02 9.26
N SER A 432 5.72 6.07 8.36
CA SER A 432 5.39 6.22 6.93
C SER A 432 3.96 5.75 6.61
N GLU A 433 3.22 5.22 7.59
CA GLU A 433 1.85 4.77 7.41
C GLU A 433 0.84 5.93 7.52
N ALA A 434 -0.32 5.76 6.88
CA ALA A 434 -1.32 6.82 6.72
C ALA A 434 -1.78 7.44 8.05
N ILE A 435 -2.02 6.63 9.10
CA ILE A 435 -2.48 7.13 10.40
C ILE A 435 -1.37 7.95 11.10
N PRO A 436 -0.15 7.41 11.34
CA PRO A 436 0.95 8.21 11.90
C PRO A 436 1.24 9.50 11.13
N LEU A 437 1.22 9.47 9.79
CA LEU A 437 1.40 10.67 8.97
C LEU A 437 0.31 11.70 9.19
N LEU A 438 -0.95 11.27 9.21
CA LEU A 438 -2.10 12.15 9.49
C LEU A 438 -1.94 12.80 10.86
N ILE A 439 -1.63 12.03 11.91
CA ILE A 439 -1.42 12.57 13.26
C ILE A 439 -0.22 13.51 13.31
N ARG A 440 0.88 13.19 12.61
CA ARG A 440 2.08 14.04 12.53
C ARG A 440 1.81 15.40 11.90
N SER A 441 0.84 15.50 10.99
CA SER A 441 0.42 16.79 10.42
C SER A 441 -0.04 17.80 11.47
N ALA A 442 -0.43 17.36 12.68
CA ALA A 442 -0.73 18.24 13.81
C ALA A 442 0.46 19.14 14.19
N LEU A 443 1.69 18.69 14.00
CA LEU A 443 2.90 19.44 14.37
C LEU A 443 3.14 20.63 13.43
N THR A 444 2.73 20.52 12.16
CA THR A 444 2.90 21.53 11.13
C THR A 444 1.65 22.37 10.93
N LEU A 445 0.51 21.73 10.69
CA LEU A 445 -0.76 22.37 10.40
C LEU A 445 -1.44 22.93 11.66
N ARG A 446 -1.03 22.46 12.85
CA ARG A 446 -1.73 22.74 14.12
C ARG A 446 -3.22 22.38 14.07
N ALA A 447 -3.57 21.43 13.21
CA ALA A 447 -4.93 20.96 13.01
C ALA A 447 -4.97 19.45 12.75
N LEU A 448 -6.03 18.79 13.18
CA LEU A 448 -6.36 17.41 12.82
C LEU A 448 -7.83 17.32 12.40
N PRO A 449 -8.18 16.39 11.49
CA PRO A 449 -9.54 16.25 11.02
C PRO A 449 -10.44 15.56 12.05
N GLU A 450 -11.67 16.05 12.17
CA GLU A 450 -12.78 15.33 12.75
C GLU A 450 -13.21 14.23 11.78
N LEU A 451 -13.24 12.99 12.26
CA LEU A 451 -13.70 11.83 11.52
C LEU A 451 -14.74 11.08 12.36
N HIS A 452 -15.90 10.78 11.78
CA HIS A 452 -16.94 9.99 12.44
C HIS A 452 -16.70 8.49 12.23
N GLN A 453 -15.54 8.01 12.65
CA GLN A 453 -15.12 6.62 12.46
C GLN A 453 -14.87 5.88 13.76
N THR A 454 -15.09 4.57 13.69
CA THR A 454 -14.80 3.61 14.77
C THR A 454 -13.48 2.91 14.46
N CYS A 455 -12.55 2.94 15.41
CA CYS A 455 -11.20 2.39 15.28
C CYS A 455 -11.13 0.99 15.93
N SER A 456 -10.73 -0.01 15.15
CA SER A 456 -10.43 -1.37 15.60
C SER A 456 -8.93 -1.64 15.39
N TRP A 457 -8.10 -1.14 16.29
CA TRP A 457 -6.64 -1.27 16.18
C TRP A 457 -6.12 -2.50 16.91
N LEU A 458 -5.20 -3.22 16.27
CA LEU A 458 -4.56 -4.41 16.79
C LEU A 458 -3.04 -4.20 16.91
N PRO A 459 -2.48 -4.02 18.12
CA PRO A 459 -1.06 -3.83 18.32
C PRO A 459 -0.26 -5.01 17.77
N VAL A 460 0.83 -4.72 17.06
CA VAL A 460 1.60 -5.74 16.31
C VAL A 460 2.18 -6.85 17.20
N ASP A 461 2.56 -6.55 18.44
CA ASP A 461 3.03 -7.53 19.43
C ASP A 461 1.89 -8.43 19.93
N LYS A 462 0.69 -7.88 20.07
CA LYS A 462 -0.52 -8.63 20.40
C LYS A 462 -0.95 -9.51 19.24
N LEU A 463 -0.94 -9.00 18.01
CA LEU A 463 -1.15 -9.80 16.80
C LEU A 463 -0.18 -10.98 16.73
N ALA A 464 1.12 -10.75 16.99
CA ALA A 464 2.11 -11.83 17.00
C ALA A 464 1.75 -12.93 18.01
N THR A 465 1.34 -12.54 19.23
CA THR A 465 0.87 -13.47 20.27
C THR A 465 -0.35 -14.26 19.79
N VAL A 466 -1.36 -13.57 19.26
CA VAL A 466 -2.60 -14.17 18.73
C VAL A 466 -2.28 -15.20 17.65
N MET A 467 -1.38 -14.89 16.71
CA MET A 467 -1.00 -15.82 15.65
C MET A 467 -0.40 -17.12 16.21
N LEU A 468 0.38 -17.05 17.29
CA LEU A 468 0.97 -18.23 17.92
C LEU A 468 -0.06 -19.03 18.74
N GLU A 469 -0.98 -18.36 19.45
CA GLU A 469 -2.10 -19.02 20.13
C GLU A 469 -3.01 -19.76 19.12
N LEU A 470 -3.34 -19.11 18.00
CA LEU A 470 -4.08 -19.76 16.91
C LEU A 470 -3.30 -20.93 16.30
N ALA A 471 -1.97 -20.78 16.12
CA ALA A 471 -1.13 -21.87 15.63
C ALA A 471 -1.17 -23.08 16.56
N GLU A 472 -1.17 -22.86 17.88
CA GLU A 472 -1.26 -23.92 18.88
C GLU A 472 -2.63 -24.61 18.86
N SER A 473 -3.71 -23.84 18.85
CA SER A 473 -5.08 -24.36 18.74
C SER A 473 -5.27 -25.18 17.45
N CYS A 474 -4.78 -24.68 16.32
CA CYS A 474 -4.77 -25.38 15.03
C CYS A 474 -3.82 -26.59 15.00
N SER A 475 -2.86 -26.66 15.94
CA SER A 475 -1.91 -27.77 16.11
C SER A 475 -2.46 -28.93 16.93
N ALA A 476 -3.59 -28.78 17.62
CA ALA A 476 -4.25 -29.87 18.32
C ALA A 476 -4.70 -30.99 17.35
N PRO A 477 -4.55 -32.28 17.71
CA PRO A 477 -5.09 -33.38 16.92
C PRO A 477 -6.62 -33.28 16.85
N GLU A 478 -7.23 -33.61 15.70
CA GLU A 478 -8.69 -33.57 15.51
C GLU A 478 -9.49 -34.40 16.55
N ARG A 479 -8.83 -35.26 17.34
CA ARG A 479 -9.44 -36.03 18.44
C ARG A 479 -9.83 -35.19 19.66
N ASP A 480 -9.25 -34.00 19.85
CA ASP A 480 -9.51 -33.15 21.03
C ASP A 480 -10.54 -32.03 20.77
N ILE A 481 -11.05 -31.90 19.53
CA ILE A 481 -12.13 -30.97 19.18
C ILE A 481 -13.48 -31.71 19.23
N LEU A 482 -13.95 -32.01 20.45
CA LEU A 482 -15.26 -32.58 20.80
C LEU A 482 -15.65 -33.92 20.08
N PRO A 483 -16.14 -34.94 20.80
CA PRO A 483 -16.57 -36.19 20.19
C PRO A 483 -17.89 -35.98 19.42
N GLY A 484 -17.80 -35.60 18.15
CA GLY A 484 -18.96 -35.45 17.28
C GLY A 484 -18.68 -35.44 15.79
N ARG A 485 -17.44 -35.65 15.35
CA ARG A 485 -17.07 -35.53 13.91
C ARG A 485 -16.27 -36.69 13.31
N ALA A 486 -16.06 -37.77 14.05
CA ALA A 486 -15.47 -38.99 13.48
C ALA A 486 -16.39 -40.19 13.77
N SER A 487 -16.86 -40.82 12.70
CA SER A 487 -17.89 -41.84 12.65
C SER A 487 -19.32 -41.31 12.79
N ASP A 488 -19.90 -40.82 11.68
CA ASP A 488 -21.24 -41.26 11.31
C ASP A 488 -21.54 -40.98 9.84
N THR A 489 -22.05 -42.01 9.18
CA THR A 489 -22.63 -42.06 7.83
C THR A 489 -23.93 -41.25 7.74
N SER A 490 -23.90 -39.98 8.14
CA SER A 490 -25.01 -39.03 7.98
C SER A 490 -24.49 -37.80 7.23
N GLY A 491 -25.22 -37.33 6.21
CA GLY A 491 -24.83 -36.27 5.29
C GLY A 491 -24.65 -34.87 5.92
N MET A 492 -23.76 -34.72 6.89
CA MET A 492 -23.33 -33.42 7.39
C MET A 492 -22.48 -32.72 6.32
N ALA A 493 -22.95 -31.57 5.86
CA ALA A 493 -22.22 -30.72 4.93
C ALA A 493 -20.85 -30.32 5.52
N TYR A 494 -19.80 -30.37 4.71
CA TYR A 494 -18.48 -29.85 5.08
C TYR A 494 -18.61 -28.37 5.48
N VAL A 495 -18.22 -28.05 6.72
CA VAL A 495 -18.16 -26.68 7.21
C VAL A 495 -16.72 -26.22 7.16
N ASP A 496 -16.45 -25.17 6.38
CA ASP A 496 -15.11 -24.60 6.26
C ASP A 496 -14.70 -23.86 7.55
N ASP A 497 -13.72 -24.41 8.25
CA ASP A 497 -13.16 -23.87 9.50
C ASP A 497 -11.84 -23.13 9.28
N SER A 498 -11.41 -22.93 8.03
CA SER A 498 -10.09 -22.40 7.71
C SER A 498 -9.93 -20.88 7.87
N ILE A 499 -11.02 -20.12 8.07
CA ILE A 499 -10.98 -18.65 8.08
C ILE A 499 -11.18 -18.14 9.50
N TYR A 500 -10.28 -17.25 9.93
CA TYR A 500 -10.37 -16.44 11.16
C TYR A 500 -10.39 -14.96 10.81
N ASN A 501 -11.22 -14.20 11.50
CA ASN A 501 -11.14 -12.74 11.49
C ASN A 501 -10.29 -12.31 12.69
N VAL A 502 -9.11 -11.77 12.41
CA VAL A 502 -8.14 -11.35 13.42
C VAL A 502 -8.24 -9.83 13.54
N CYS A 503 -9.31 -9.40 14.20
CA CYS A 503 -9.65 -8.00 14.45
C CYS A 503 -9.78 -7.75 15.95
N ASN A 504 -9.59 -6.50 16.38
CA ASN A 504 -9.86 -6.15 17.75
C ASN A 504 -11.37 -5.90 17.94
N SER A 505 -12.05 -6.75 18.71
CA SER A 505 -13.48 -6.58 19.02
C SER A 505 -13.75 -5.39 19.95
N ARG A 506 -12.71 -4.86 20.63
CA ARG A 506 -12.78 -3.64 21.44
C ARG A 506 -12.38 -2.43 20.60
N VAL A 507 -13.42 -1.77 20.09
CA VAL A 507 -13.28 -0.55 19.30
C VAL A 507 -13.28 0.70 20.17
N PHE A 508 -12.76 1.79 19.64
CA PHE A 508 -12.83 3.13 20.24
C PHE A 508 -13.12 4.17 19.15
N SER A 509 -13.61 5.34 19.54
CA SER A 509 -13.95 6.42 18.61
C SER A 509 -12.71 7.23 18.20
N TRP A 510 -12.75 7.82 17.00
CA TRP A 510 -11.70 8.76 16.59
C TRP A 510 -11.56 9.97 17.54
N SER A 511 -12.67 10.43 18.12
CA SER A 511 -12.64 11.52 19.10
C SER A 511 -11.88 11.14 20.39
N GLU A 512 -11.95 9.88 20.84
CA GLU A 512 -11.12 9.40 21.96
C GLU A 512 -9.62 9.41 21.63
N LEU A 513 -9.25 9.15 20.39
CA LEU A 513 -7.86 9.32 19.93
C LEU A 513 -7.44 10.79 20.02
N LEU A 514 -8.24 11.70 19.45
CA LEU A 514 -7.93 13.15 19.47
C LEU A 514 -7.79 13.66 20.91
N ALA A 515 -8.71 13.28 21.80
CA ALA A 515 -8.65 13.62 23.21
C ALA A 515 -7.39 13.06 23.89
N THR A 516 -6.97 11.85 23.55
CA THR A 516 -5.76 11.24 24.10
C THR A 516 -4.48 11.93 23.62
N LEU A 517 -4.44 12.32 22.33
CA LEU A 517 -3.33 13.11 21.78
C LEU A 517 -3.20 14.46 22.49
N GLN A 518 -4.31 15.17 22.70
CA GLN A 518 -4.32 16.44 23.44
C GLN A 518 -3.84 16.27 24.89
N ARG A 519 -4.34 15.26 25.61
CA ARG A 519 -3.87 14.92 26.97
C ARG A 519 -2.38 14.58 27.01
N SER A 520 -1.86 13.98 25.95
CA SER A 520 -0.45 13.61 25.81
C SER A 520 0.47 14.77 25.39
N GLY A 521 -0.08 15.97 25.14
CA GLY A 521 0.70 17.19 24.87
C GLY A 521 0.72 17.65 23.40
N PHE A 522 0.00 16.98 22.50
CA PHE A 522 -0.17 17.50 21.13
C PHE A 522 -1.02 18.78 21.15
N GLN A 523 -0.59 19.77 20.36
CA GLN A 523 -1.27 21.06 20.25
C GLN A 523 -1.86 21.22 18.85
N PHE A 524 -3.18 21.05 18.74
CA PHE A 524 -3.92 21.21 17.50
C PHE A 524 -5.38 21.60 17.76
N GLN A 525 -6.01 22.22 16.76
CA GLN A 525 -7.46 22.35 16.67
C GLN A 525 -8.08 21.19 15.89
N VAL A 526 -9.32 20.83 16.21
CA VAL A 526 -10.07 19.83 15.44
C VAL A 526 -10.88 20.56 14.38
N LEU A 527 -10.74 20.17 13.12
CA LEU A 527 -11.42 20.80 11.97
C LEU A 527 -12.26 19.78 11.20
N PRO A 528 -13.30 20.22 10.46
CA PRO A 528 -13.94 19.38 9.45
C PRO A 528 -12.91 18.79 8.48
N PHE A 529 -13.14 17.56 8.02
CA PHE A 529 -12.19 16.85 7.16
C PHE A 529 -11.77 17.65 5.92
N GLU A 530 -12.73 18.27 5.22
CA GLU A 530 -12.45 19.06 4.00
C GLU A 530 -11.59 20.30 4.29
N GLU A 531 -11.76 20.95 5.44
CA GLU A 531 -10.92 22.07 5.85
C GLU A 531 -9.48 21.60 6.15
N TRP A 532 -9.33 20.47 6.84
CA TRP A 532 -8.01 19.88 7.07
C TRP A 532 -7.34 19.43 5.76
N LEU A 533 -8.09 18.83 4.83
CA LEU A 533 -7.60 18.42 3.52
C LEU A 533 -7.11 19.62 2.71
N GLN A 534 -7.83 20.74 2.79
CA GLN A 534 -7.41 22.00 2.16
C GLN A 534 -6.09 22.53 2.76
N LEU A 535 -5.94 22.53 4.10
CA LEU A 535 -4.67 22.89 4.75
C LEU A 535 -3.52 21.97 4.31
N LEU A 536 -3.81 20.69 4.10
CA LEU A 536 -2.83 19.73 3.62
C LEU A 536 -2.41 20.02 2.17
N ARG A 537 -3.36 20.33 1.27
CA ARG A 537 -3.08 20.77 -0.12
C ARG A 537 -2.28 22.07 -0.16
N GLU A 538 -2.55 23.01 0.75
CA GLU A 538 -1.75 24.23 0.87
C GLU A 538 -0.31 23.95 1.32
N SER A 539 -0.13 22.96 2.21
CA SER A 539 1.21 22.50 2.63
C SER A 539 1.98 21.85 1.49
N GLU A 540 1.32 21.02 0.68
CA GLU A 540 1.88 20.47 -0.56
C GLU A 540 2.29 21.59 -1.52
N ALA A 541 1.41 22.57 -1.76
CA ALA A 541 1.70 23.69 -2.66
C ALA A 541 2.87 24.57 -2.20
N ARG A 542 3.24 24.52 -0.91
CA ARG A 542 4.43 25.18 -0.34
C ARG A 542 5.71 24.33 -0.43
N GLY A 543 5.64 23.09 -0.92
CA GLY A 543 6.79 22.17 -0.98
C GLY A 543 7.24 21.69 0.40
N GLU A 544 6.30 21.48 1.31
CA GLU A 544 6.58 21.09 2.70
C GLU A 544 6.65 19.57 2.89
N GLU A 545 6.90 18.75 1.86
CA GLU A 545 6.85 17.28 1.93
C GLU A 545 7.85 16.68 2.93
N HIS A 546 8.92 17.41 3.24
CA HIS A 546 9.92 17.04 4.23
C HIS A 546 9.50 17.37 5.67
N ILE A 547 8.71 18.43 5.86
CA ILE A 547 8.29 18.91 7.19
C ILE A 547 6.93 18.32 7.56
N ASN A 548 6.03 18.20 6.58
CA ASN A 548 4.71 17.59 6.68
C ASN A 548 4.59 16.42 5.68
N PRO A 549 5.07 15.21 6.01
CA PRO A 549 5.08 14.11 5.05
C PRO A 549 3.68 13.56 4.74
N ALA A 550 2.64 14.00 5.45
CA ALA A 550 1.24 13.62 5.17
C ALA A 550 0.77 14.09 3.79
N VAL A 551 1.37 15.13 3.22
CA VAL A 551 1.02 15.65 1.88
C VAL A 551 1.14 14.59 0.80
N LYS A 552 2.05 13.62 0.97
CA LYS A 552 2.28 12.51 0.04
C LYS A 552 1.05 11.59 -0.10
N LEU A 553 0.09 11.68 0.82
CA LEU A 553 -1.09 10.84 0.89
C LEU A 553 -2.41 11.62 0.77
N ILE A 554 -2.41 12.86 0.25
CA ILE A 554 -3.63 13.67 0.06
C ILE A 554 -4.74 12.89 -0.65
N HIS A 555 -4.43 12.31 -1.82
CA HIS A 555 -5.40 11.53 -2.58
C HIS A 555 -5.92 10.30 -1.82
N HIS A 556 -5.05 9.66 -1.04
CA HIS A 556 -5.44 8.52 -0.21
C HIS A 556 -6.43 8.94 0.89
N TYR A 557 -6.17 10.05 1.59
CA TYR A 557 -7.10 10.57 2.61
C TYR A 557 -8.43 11.00 2.00
N GLU A 558 -8.41 11.67 0.85
CA GLU A 558 -9.62 12.06 0.12
C GLU A 558 -10.46 10.85 -0.28
N MET A 559 -9.84 9.79 -0.80
CA MET A 559 -10.54 8.55 -1.15
C MET A 559 -11.15 7.86 0.09
N MET A 560 -10.44 7.87 1.22
CA MET A 560 -10.85 7.17 2.44
C MET A 560 -11.90 7.93 3.27
N HIS A 561 -11.87 9.27 3.26
CA HIS A 561 -12.64 10.10 4.19
C HIS A 561 -13.44 11.23 3.51
N GLY A 562 -13.25 11.47 2.21
CA GLY A 562 -13.92 12.55 1.49
C GLY A 562 -15.41 12.31 1.25
N VAL A 563 -16.13 13.40 0.93
CA VAL A 563 -17.59 13.42 0.73
C VAL A 563 -18.05 12.50 -0.42
N GLN A 564 -17.20 12.26 -1.42
CA GLN A 564 -17.47 11.36 -2.56
C GLN A 564 -17.06 9.89 -2.32
N SER A 565 -16.69 9.51 -1.10
CA SER A 565 -16.35 8.12 -0.78
C SER A 565 -17.54 7.18 -1.04
N SER A 566 -17.60 6.63 -2.25
CA SER A 566 -18.59 5.65 -2.72
C SER A 566 -18.59 4.35 -1.89
N ILE A 567 -17.60 4.19 -1.02
CA ILE A 567 -17.41 3.10 -0.07
C ILE A 567 -18.31 3.26 1.18
N ASN A 568 -18.85 4.47 1.46
CA ASN A 568 -19.63 4.74 2.68
C ASN A 568 -21.16 4.61 2.54
N HIS A 569 -21.69 4.12 1.42
CA HIS A 569 -23.13 3.79 1.33
C HIS A 569 -23.52 2.47 2.02
N SER A 570 -22.56 1.72 2.55
CA SER A 570 -22.78 0.60 3.46
C SER A 570 -22.02 0.94 4.74
N GLY A 571 -22.73 1.18 5.86
CA GLY A 571 -22.12 1.57 7.15
C GLY A 571 -20.95 0.69 7.62
N THR A 572 -20.25 1.13 8.67
CA THR A 572 -19.05 0.47 9.23
C THR A 572 -19.22 -1.05 9.30
N LYS A 573 -18.41 -1.78 8.52
CA LYS A 573 -18.38 -3.25 8.55
C LYS A 573 -17.83 -3.73 9.89
N VAL A 574 -18.51 -4.70 10.50
CA VAL A 574 -18.06 -5.36 11.73
C VAL A 574 -17.63 -6.78 11.38
N PHE A 575 -16.40 -7.15 11.72
CA PHE A 575 -15.89 -8.51 11.53
C PHE A 575 -16.16 -9.32 12.79
N ALA A 576 -16.96 -10.37 12.70
CA ALA A 576 -17.20 -11.27 13.82
C ALA A 576 -15.91 -12.04 14.14
N THR A 577 -15.56 -12.17 15.42
CA THR A 577 -14.29 -12.76 15.88
C THR A 577 -14.50 -14.03 16.73
N ASN A 578 -15.66 -14.67 16.64
CA ASN A 578 -16.09 -15.75 17.54
C ASN A 578 -15.10 -16.94 17.63
N LYS A 579 -14.61 -17.44 16.49
CA LYS A 579 -13.59 -18.49 16.40
C LYS A 579 -12.24 -17.98 16.86
N ALA A 580 -11.84 -16.78 16.41
CA ALA A 580 -10.57 -16.18 16.83
C ALA A 580 -10.51 -16.00 18.36
N GLU A 581 -11.58 -15.53 19.00
CA GLU A 581 -11.69 -15.36 20.45
C GLU A 581 -11.80 -16.68 21.23
N ARG A 582 -12.38 -17.71 20.59
CA ARG A 582 -12.38 -19.07 21.15
C ARG A 582 -10.94 -19.57 21.29
N ASP A 583 -10.15 -19.42 20.22
CA ASP A 583 -8.85 -20.08 20.06
C ASP A 583 -7.65 -19.20 20.45
N SER A 584 -7.86 -17.90 20.68
CA SER A 584 -6.85 -16.95 21.18
C SER A 584 -7.32 -16.29 22.48
N VAL A 585 -6.57 -16.50 23.55
CA VAL A 585 -6.80 -15.85 24.85
C VAL A 585 -6.58 -14.34 24.74
N THR A 586 -5.59 -13.93 23.94
CA THR A 586 -5.27 -12.52 23.72
C THR A 586 -6.40 -11.77 23.02
N LEU A 587 -7.11 -12.39 22.06
CA LEU A 587 -8.29 -11.79 21.44
C LEU A 587 -9.56 -11.94 22.27
N ARG A 588 -9.66 -12.99 23.10
CA ARG A 588 -10.86 -13.31 23.86
C ARG A 588 -11.40 -12.09 24.60
N SER A 589 -12.66 -11.76 24.30
CA SER A 589 -13.45 -10.65 24.84
C SER A 589 -12.93 -10.10 26.19
N GLY A 590 -12.30 -8.92 26.15
CA GLY A 590 -11.94 -8.12 27.34
C GLY A 590 -10.45 -7.92 27.63
N HIS A 591 -9.54 -8.61 26.94
CA HIS A 591 -8.09 -8.53 27.25
C HIS A 591 -7.28 -7.49 26.44
N LEU A 592 -7.89 -6.78 25.49
CA LEU A 592 -7.20 -5.81 24.64
C LEU A 592 -7.98 -4.50 24.49
N ASN A 593 -7.94 -3.64 25.51
CA ASN A 593 -8.63 -2.35 25.50
C ASN A 593 -7.63 -1.23 25.19
N ILE A 594 -7.59 -0.77 23.94
CA ILE A 594 -6.58 0.17 23.44
C ILE A 594 -6.50 1.48 24.24
N VAL A 595 -7.65 1.99 24.68
CA VAL A 595 -7.73 3.21 25.50
C VAL A 595 -7.49 2.92 26.98
N GLN A 596 -8.20 1.93 27.54
CA GLN A 596 -8.17 1.65 28.99
C GLN A 596 -6.84 1.07 29.47
N ASP A 597 -6.10 0.38 28.59
CA ASP A 597 -4.79 -0.20 28.88
C ASP A 597 -3.63 0.78 28.57
N ASP A 598 -3.93 2.09 28.38
CA ASP A 598 -2.98 3.17 28.07
C ASP A 598 -2.13 2.95 26.81
N ILE A 599 -2.58 2.10 25.88
CA ILE A 599 -1.84 1.80 24.64
C ILE A 599 -1.83 3.02 23.70
N LEU A 600 -2.95 3.76 23.60
CA LEU A 600 -2.97 5.03 22.85
C LEU A 600 -2.01 6.06 23.43
N ASP A 601 -1.98 6.21 24.76
CA ASP A 601 -1.05 7.11 25.44
C ASP A 601 0.41 6.68 25.19
N CYS A 602 0.67 5.38 25.04
CA CYS A 602 1.98 4.87 24.65
C CYS A 602 2.36 5.29 23.22
N TYR A 603 1.44 5.21 22.26
CA TYR A 603 1.67 5.68 20.89
C TYR A 603 1.92 7.19 20.86
N ALA A 604 1.05 7.97 21.51
CA ALA A 604 1.14 9.42 21.55
C ALA A 604 2.47 9.90 22.16
N ARG A 605 2.90 9.30 23.27
CA ARG A 605 4.18 9.63 23.91
C ARG A 605 5.37 9.31 23.01
N ASP A 606 5.40 8.13 22.39
CA ASP A 606 6.47 7.74 21.47
C ASP A 606 6.55 8.68 20.26
N TRP A 607 5.41 8.97 19.63
CA TRP A 607 5.32 9.91 18.52
C TRP A 607 5.82 11.30 18.89
N LEU A 608 5.33 11.87 19.99
CA LEU A 608 5.74 13.20 20.43
C LEU A 608 7.25 13.23 20.68
N LEU A 609 7.79 12.25 21.44
CA LEU A 609 9.22 12.15 21.72
C LEU A 609 10.06 12.07 20.45
N ARG A 610 9.69 11.23 19.48
CA ARG A 610 10.49 11.04 18.25
C ARG A 610 10.36 12.19 17.26
N TRP A 611 9.19 12.83 17.18
CA TRP A 611 8.93 13.87 16.20
C TRP A 611 9.35 15.27 16.65
N THR A 612 9.46 15.52 17.96
CA THR A 612 9.93 16.81 18.50
C THR A 612 11.38 16.79 18.99
N ALA A 613 12.10 15.67 18.86
CA ALA A 613 13.49 15.55 19.26
C ALA A 613 14.50 16.25 18.32
N TYR A 614 14.01 16.97 17.30
CA TYR A 614 14.83 17.65 16.29
C TYR A 614 14.51 19.13 16.19
#